data_AF-I1BMT2-F1
#
_entry.id   AF-I1BMT2-F1
#
_cell.length_a   1.000
_cell.length_b   1.000
_cell.length_c   1.000
_cell.angle_alpha   90.00
_cell.angle_beta   90.00
_cell.angle_gamma   90.00
#
_symmetry.space_group_name_H-M   'P 1'
#
loop_
_entity.id
_entity.type
_entity.pdbx_description
1 polymer ?
#
loop_
_entity_poly.entity_id
_entity_poly.type
_entity_poly.pdbx_seq_one_letter_code
_entity_poly.pdbx_strand_id
1 'polypeptide(L)' 'MVTKLKSKFGNDAVSVMSNYSAPNTRYQEPMRGVGFRRLLKKRGFLVYLIDEFRTSQCCPLL' A
#
# COMPACT_ATOMS: atom_id res chain seq x y z
N MET A 1 -10.21 7.39 12.53
CA MET A 1 -9.77 6.22 11.73
C MET A 1 -8.34 5.82 12.09
N VAL A 2 -7.34 6.67 11.89
CA VAL A 2 -5.93 6.35 12.22
C VAL A 2 -5.68 6.14 13.72
N THR A 3 -6.38 6.87 14.59
CA THR A 3 -6.38 6.65 16.04
C THR A 3 -6.95 5.29 16.43
N LYS A 4 -8.01 4.83 15.75
CA LYS A 4 -8.54 3.47 15.93
C LYS A 4 -7.56 2.40 15.45
N LEU A 5 -6.83 2.67 14.37
CA LEU A 5 -5.75 1.78 13.90
C LEU A 5 -4.62 1.68 14.94
N LYS A 6 -4.16 2.80 15.50
CA LYS A 6 -3.17 2.79 16.59
C LYS A 6 -3.66 2.05 17.83
N SER A 7 -4.92 2.29 18.21
CA SER A 7 -5.53 1.61 19.35
C SER A 7 -5.63 0.10 19.14
N LYS A 8 -5.79 -0.38 17.90
CA LYS A 8 -5.96 -1.80 17.59
C LYS A 8 -4.63 -2.53 17.37
N PHE A 9 -3.67 -1.88 16.71
CA PHE A 9 -2.43 -2.52 16.25
C PHE A 9 -1.18 -2.02 16.99
N GLY A 10 -1.30 -1.02 17.86
CA GLY A 10 -0.18 -0.40 18.55
C GLY A 10 0.55 0.66 17.72
N ASN A 11 1.58 1.26 18.31
CA ASN A 11 2.40 2.29 17.67
C ASN A 11 3.41 1.72 16.66
N ASP A 12 3.82 0.47 16.83
CA ASP A 12 4.85 -0.18 16.00
C ASP A 12 4.28 -0.95 14.80
N ALA A 13 3.02 -0.72 14.49
CA ALA A 13 2.34 -1.39 13.40
C ALA A 13 2.94 -0.99 12.04
N VAL A 14 3.39 -2.00 11.29
CA VAL A 14 3.84 -1.86 9.91
C VAL A 14 2.64 -2.07 8.99
N SER A 15 2.42 -1.13 8.07
CA SER A 15 1.35 -1.22 7.08
C SER A 15 1.93 -1.43 5.69
N VAL A 16 1.54 -2.52 5.04
CA VAL A 16 1.97 -2.85 3.68
C VAL A 16 0.76 -2.74 2.77
N MET A 17 0.86 -1.94 1.71
CA MET A 17 -0.25 -1.69 0.78
C MET A 17 0.18 -1.95 -0.66
N SER A 18 -0.62 -2.72 -1.39
CA SER A 18 -0.45 -2.89 -2.83
C SER A 18 -0.98 -1.67 -3.59
N ASN A 19 -0.43 -1.46 -4.78
CA ASN A 19 -0.96 -0.51 -5.75
C ASN A 19 -1.98 -1.11 -6.72
N TYR A 20 -2.32 -2.38 -6.55
CA TYR A 20 -3.21 -3.10 -7.46
C TYR A 20 -4.64 -2.56 -7.43
N SER A 21 -5.12 -2.19 -8.62
CA SER A 21 -6.54 -1.93 -8.88
C SER A 21 -7.15 -3.21 -9.45
N ALA A 22 -8.35 -3.56 -9.01
CA ALA A 22 -9.06 -4.81 -9.28
C ALA A 22 -9.03 -5.28 -10.78
N PRO A 23 -9.21 -6.59 -11.05
CA PRO A 23 -8.65 -7.29 -12.21
C PRO A 23 -9.21 -6.96 -13.61
N ASN A 24 -10.08 -5.96 -13.76
CA ASN A 24 -10.67 -5.57 -15.04
C ASN A 24 -10.45 -4.09 -15.40
N THR A 25 -9.34 -3.50 -14.95
CA THR A 25 -9.01 -2.12 -15.31
C THR A 25 -7.66 -2.05 -16.00
N ARG A 26 -7.63 -1.42 -17.19
CA ARG A 26 -6.39 -0.95 -17.83
C ARG A 26 -5.58 -0.18 -16.79
N TYR A 27 -4.24 -0.23 -16.87
CA TYR A 27 -3.31 0.46 -15.98
C TYR A 27 -3.90 1.79 -15.47
N GLN A 28 -4.19 1.84 -14.17
CA GLN A 28 -4.57 3.08 -13.49
C GLN A 28 -3.37 3.53 -12.69
N GLU A 29 -3.07 4.83 -12.78
CA GLU A 29 -2.09 5.42 -11.90
C GLU A 29 -2.44 5.12 -10.43
N PRO A 30 -1.44 5.06 -9.53
CA PRO A 30 -1.56 4.82 -8.08
C PRO A 30 -2.53 5.70 -7.27
N MET A 31 -3.57 6.30 -7.82
CA MET A 31 -4.24 7.47 -7.21
C MET A 31 -4.93 7.17 -5.88
N ARG A 32 -5.64 6.05 -5.74
CA ARG A 32 -6.51 5.82 -4.57
C ARG A 32 -5.73 5.54 -3.28
N GLY A 33 -4.56 4.89 -3.38
CA GLY A 33 -3.73 4.53 -2.23
C GLY A 33 -2.78 5.62 -1.75
N VAL A 34 -2.41 6.59 -2.60
CA VAL A 34 -1.38 7.60 -2.28
C VAL A 34 -1.79 8.48 -1.10
N GLY A 35 -3.02 8.99 -1.11
CA GLY A 35 -3.52 9.85 -0.03
C GLY A 35 -3.52 9.15 1.33
N PHE A 36 -3.94 7.88 1.34
CA PHE A 36 -4.02 7.08 2.56
C PHE A 36 -2.63 6.69 3.09
N ARG A 37 -1.71 6.27 2.21
CA ARG A 37 -0.30 6.02 2.57
C ARG A 37 0.37 7.27 3.15
N ARG A 38 0.13 8.44 2.55
CA ARG A 38 0.65 9.73 3.06
C ARG A 38 0.08 10.07 4.43
N LEU A 39 -1.21 9.83 4.64
CA LEU A 39 -1.87 10.04 5.93
C LEU A 39 -1.27 9.15 7.03
N LEU A 40 -1.03 7.88 6.74
CA LEU A 40 -0.43 6.94 7.68
C LEU A 40 1.03 7.29 8.02
N LYS A 41 1.85 7.60 7.00
CA LYS A 41 3.22 8.09 7.22
C LYS A 41 3.26 9.34 8.10
N LYS A 42 2.39 10.33 7.84
CA LYS A 42 2.28 11.55 8.67
C LYS A 42 1.90 11.27 10.13
N ARG A 43 1.28 10.13 10.41
CA ARG A 43 0.86 9.72 11.76
C ARG A 43 1.87 8.80 12.44
N GLY A 44 3.04 8.58 11.82
CA GLY A 44 4.14 7.79 12.38
C GLY A 44 4.05 6.30 12.11
N PHE A 45 3.18 5.85 11.20
CA PHE A 45 3.18 4.46 10.77
C PHE A 45 4.32 4.21 9.78
N LEU A 46 4.93 3.04 9.92
CA LEU A 46 5.84 2.53 8.91
C LEU A 46 5.01 1.98 7.74
N VAL A 47 5.14 2.57 6.55
CA VAL A 47 4.30 2.23 5.39
C VAL A 47 5.16 1.80 4.21
N TYR A 48 4.95 0.56 3.75
CA TYR A 48 5.57 -0.01 2.56
C TYR A 48 4.57 -0.13 1.41
N LEU A 49 5.09 -0.01 0.19
CA LEU A 49 4.34 -0.19 -1.06
C LEU A 49 4.77 -1.51 -1.70
N ILE A 50 3.80 -2.39 -1.98
CA ILE A 50 4.03 -3.51 -2.88
C ILE A 50 3.69 -3.05 -4.29
N ASP A 51 4.71 -3.01 -5.13
CA ASP A 51 4.57 -2.76 -6.57
C ASP A 51 4.48 -4.11 -7.29
N GLU A 52 3.26 -4.63 -7.38
CA GLU A 52 3.02 -5.92 -8.04
C GLU A 52 3.45 -5.91 -9.50
N PHE A 53 3.39 -4.76 -10.19
CA PHE A 53 3.83 -4.66 -11.58
C PHE A 53 5.35 -4.87 -11.69
N ARG A 54 6.14 -4.18 -10.87
CA ARG A 54 7.60 -4.39 -10.86
C ARG A 54 8.00 -5.74 -10.29
N THR A 55 7.22 -6.30 -9.37
CA THR A 55 7.49 -7.61 -8.77
C THR A 55 7.17 -8.76 -9.74
N SER A 56 6.07 -8.66 -10.50
CA SER A 56 5.65 -9.66 -11.49
C SER A 56 6.46 -9.62 -12.80
N GLN A 57 7.06 -8.47 -13.14
CA GLN A 57 8.03 -8.38 -14.25
C GLN A 57 9.27 -9.24 -14.04
N CYS A 58 9.56 -9.61 -12.80
CA CYS A 58 10.71 -10.44 -12.45
C CYS A 58 10.43 -11.95 -12.60
N CYS A 59 9.29 -12.35 -13.17
CA CYS A 59 9.05 -13.71 -13.62
C CYS A 59 9.70 -13.89 -15.01
N PRO A 60 10.88 -14.51 -15.13
CA PRO A 60 11.35 -14.93 -16.44
C PRO A 60 10.34 -15.92 -17.01
N LEU A 61 9.95 -15.72 -18.28
CA LEU A 61 9.35 -16.79 -19.06
C LEU A 61 10.36 -17.94 -19.08
N LEU A 62 10.06 -19.01 -18.34
CA LEU A 62 10.52 -20.34 -18.69
C LEU A 62 9.80 -20.78 -19.97
#